data_AF-A0A812L5V0-F1
#
_entry.id   AF-A0A812L5V0-F1
#
_cell.length_a   1.000
_cell.length_b   1.000
_cell.length_c   1.000
_cell.angle_alpha   90.00
_cell.angle_beta   90.00
_cell.angle_gamma   90.00
#
_symmetry.space_group_name_H-M   'P 1'
#
loop_
_entity.id
_entity.type
_entity.pdbx_description
1 polymer ?
#
loop_
_entity_poly.entity_id
_entity_poly.type
_entity_poly.pdbx_seq_one_letter_code
_entity_poly.pdbx_strand_id
1 'polypeptide(L)'
;MLSVSTFVSSTASETPLASQTAREFRRPGSTWPEMMPEAILFPANKPTSRADAQVLARWVSASFQTYAKRSKHADSKELCEEDLTKMVQELVPVLSIGLNEVVRQVSQHCLERGVVLEKIWRTYVELFEQALGESREALRRQKDKTAKAEAELQRVREEAAELKVKHPAQLEKLRQTLTTKFDQRQNELVQQLTSTRSENRALKVHLEEQLSKQHAWFPMFAVYKESRYRRALLGKAVAELPKAASVEARLASDFRRILSSLPADVRRRVGFFISSLLGFRGVGLSAVTSEALQERKELNAKKIKELKAKLRQLKGEDTSESSEDEDLGEAEEDNTSEAKRAA
;
A
#
# COMPACT_ATOMS: atom_id res chain seq x y z
N MET A 1 0.51 26.44 -28.63
CA MET A 1 0.87 27.85 -28.85
C MET A 1 2.34 27.88 -29.24
N LEU A 2 2.58 28.21 -30.51
CA LEU A 2 3.88 28.22 -31.16
C LEU A 2 4.60 29.51 -30.76
N SER A 3 5.82 29.41 -30.21
CA SER A 3 6.70 30.57 -30.03
C SER A 3 7.89 30.41 -30.96
N VAL A 4 7.87 31.24 -32.00
CA VAL A 4 8.90 31.48 -33.00
C VAL A 4 9.51 32.84 -32.65
N SER A 5 10.81 32.90 -32.39
CA SER A 5 11.63 34.13 -32.45
C SER A 5 13.05 33.78 -32.00
N THR A 6 14.18 34.19 -32.57
CA THR A 6 14.53 34.96 -33.78
C THR A 6 16.03 34.73 -33.92
N PHE A 7 16.50 34.31 -35.09
CA PHE A 7 17.92 34.25 -35.42
C PHE A 7 18.40 35.69 -35.65
N VAL A 8 19.39 36.14 -34.87
CA VAL A 8 20.03 37.45 -35.06
C VAL A 8 21.31 37.27 -35.85
N SER A 9 21.40 38.10 -36.88
CA SER A 9 22.44 38.18 -37.89
C SER A 9 23.77 38.70 -37.34
N SER A 10 24.85 38.08 -37.82
CA SER A 10 26.07 38.68 -38.38
C SER A 10 26.55 40.03 -37.82
N THR A 11 27.57 39.98 -36.97
CA THR A 11 28.57 41.05 -36.89
C THR A 11 29.88 40.56 -37.50
N ALA A 12 30.23 41.16 -38.63
CA ALA A 12 31.55 41.05 -39.24
C ALA A 12 32.57 41.70 -38.30
N SER A 13 33.46 40.90 -37.73
CA SER A 13 34.68 41.37 -37.08
C SER A 13 35.81 41.22 -38.08
N GLU A 14 36.11 42.33 -38.76
CA GLU A 14 37.38 42.52 -39.45
C GLU A 14 38.50 42.49 -38.42
N THR A 15 39.23 41.39 -38.37
CA THR A 15 40.51 41.32 -37.67
C THR A 15 41.63 41.51 -38.71
N PRO A 16 42.55 42.46 -38.48
CA PRO A 16 43.60 42.74 -39.43
C PRO A 16 44.56 41.54 -39.49
N LEU A 17 44.80 41.04 -40.71
CA LEU A 17 45.89 40.13 -41.03
C LEU A 17 47.21 40.79 -40.61
N ALA A 18 47.69 40.44 -39.42
CA ALA A 18 49.06 40.64 -39.05
C ALA A 18 49.91 39.74 -39.94
N SER A 19 50.67 40.36 -40.84
CA SER A 19 51.78 39.76 -41.58
C SER A 19 52.72 39.07 -40.60
N GLN A 20 52.56 37.75 -40.44
CA GLN A 20 53.54 36.91 -39.78
C GLN A 20 54.76 36.84 -40.67
N THR A 21 55.73 37.66 -40.32
CA THR A 21 57.12 37.50 -40.67
C THR A 21 57.55 36.06 -40.38
N ALA A 22 58.15 35.44 -41.38
CA ALA A 22 58.77 34.12 -41.34
C ALA A 22 59.68 34.01 -40.12
N ARG A 23 59.17 33.40 -39.05
CA ARG A 23 59.97 32.99 -37.90
C ARG A 23 60.48 31.59 -38.23
N GLU A 24 61.74 31.51 -38.63
CA GLU A 24 62.47 30.25 -38.83
C GLU A 24 62.36 29.39 -37.58
N PHE A 25 61.42 28.45 -37.60
CA PHE A 25 61.24 27.45 -36.57
C PHE A 25 62.23 26.30 -36.86
N ARG A 26 63.53 26.53 -36.66
CA ARG A 26 64.53 25.45 -36.64
C ARG A 26 64.33 24.63 -35.36
N ARG A 27 63.57 23.54 -35.45
CA ARG A 27 63.54 22.52 -34.39
C ARG A 27 64.91 21.83 -34.30
N PRO A 28 65.61 21.87 -33.15
CA PRO A 28 66.80 21.07 -32.94
C PRO A 28 66.38 19.59 -32.84
N GLY A 29 66.85 18.76 -33.77
CA GLY A 29 66.57 17.32 -33.81
C GLY A 29 65.84 16.82 -35.06
N SER A 30 65.48 17.71 -35.99
CA SER A 30 65.01 17.32 -37.32
C SER A 30 66.17 16.72 -38.11
N THR A 31 66.25 15.40 -38.22
CA THR A 31 67.21 14.67 -39.11
C THR A 31 66.80 14.74 -40.60
N TRP A 32 65.76 15.49 -40.93
CA TRP A 32 65.30 15.74 -42.29
C TRP A 32 66.33 16.36 -43.25
N PRO A 33 67.26 17.25 -42.82
CA PRO A 33 68.22 17.88 -43.72
C PRO A 33 69.21 16.90 -44.38
N GLU A 34 69.40 15.71 -43.80
CA GLU A 34 70.46 14.79 -44.25
C GLU A 34 70.01 13.85 -45.38
N MET A 35 68.70 13.65 -45.55
CA MET A 35 68.13 12.84 -46.64
C MET A 35 67.45 13.64 -47.74
N MET A 36 67.19 14.93 -47.52
CA MET A 36 66.74 15.80 -48.61
C MET A 36 68.00 16.23 -49.38
N PRO A 37 68.21 15.76 -50.62
CA PRO A 37 69.36 16.23 -51.39
C PRO A 37 69.25 17.75 -51.52
N GLU A 38 70.34 18.47 -51.27
CA GLU A 38 70.40 19.93 -51.36
C GLU A 38 69.69 20.39 -52.63
N ALA A 39 68.92 21.48 -52.51
CA ALA A 39 67.92 22.01 -53.45
C ALA A 39 68.40 22.30 -54.91
N ILE A 40 69.57 21.82 -55.29
CA ILE A 40 70.27 21.97 -56.55
C ILE A 40 69.91 20.84 -57.56
N LEU A 41 69.15 19.80 -57.17
CA LEU A 41 68.82 18.71 -58.11
C LEU A 41 67.75 19.05 -59.15
N PHE A 42 66.93 20.08 -58.93
CA PHE A 42 65.86 20.47 -59.87
C PHE A 42 66.00 21.93 -60.29
N PRO A 43 67.01 22.27 -61.11
CA PRO A 43 67.16 23.64 -61.61
C PRO A 43 65.89 24.08 -62.32
N ALA A 44 65.31 25.20 -61.87
CA ALA A 44 64.02 25.71 -62.31
C ALA A 44 63.89 25.86 -63.84
N ASN A 45 65.03 26.00 -64.53
CA ASN A 45 65.09 26.33 -65.96
C ASN A 45 65.47 25.14 -66.87
N LYS A 46 65.66 23.92 -66.36
CA LYS A 46 66.03 22.75 -67.22
C LYS A 46 64.86 21.78 -67.39
N PRO A 47 64.59 21.31 -68.63
CA PRO A 47 63.55 20.32 -68.90
C PRO A 47 63.77 19.08 -68.04
N THR A 48 62.68 18.61 -67.44
CA THR A 48 62.70 17.50 -66.50
C THR A 48 63.23 16.25 -67.19
N SER A 49 64.26 15.63 -66.62
CA SER A 49 64.82 14.38 -67.16
C SER A 49 64.12 13.16 -66.56
N ARG A 50 64.18 12.01 -67.25
CA ARG A 50 63.73 10.73 -66.67
C ARG A 50 64.48 10.37 -65.38
N ALA A 51 65.73 10.82 -65.23
CA ALA A 51 66.51 10.61 -64.02
C ALA A 51 65.95 11.43 -62.84
N ASP A 52 65.48 12.65 -63.10
CA ASP A 52 64.89 13.56 -62.10
C ASP A 52 63.65 12.93 -61.47
N ALA A 53 62.75 12.39 -62.31
CA ALA A 53 61.57 11.66 -61.85
C ALA A 53 61.93 10.40 -61.04
N GLN A 54 62.98 9.68 -61.41
CA GLN A 54 63.46 8.52 -60.65
C GLN A 54 64.05 8.91 -59.29
N VAL A 55 64.77 10.03 -59.21
CA VAL A 55 65.31 10.56 -57.96
C VAL A 55 64.17 10.95 -57.02
N LEU A 56 63.16 11.66 -57.53
CA LEU A 56 61.97 12.02 -56.75
C LEU A 56 61.24 10.78 -56.22
N ALA A 57 61.00 9.79 -57.08
CA ALA A 57 60.33 8.54 -56.69
C ALA A 57 61.11 7.79 -55.60
N ARG A 58 62.44 7.72 -55.71
CA ARG A 58 63.31 7.10 -54.69
C ARG A 58 63.24 7.86 -53.37
N TRP A 59 63.29 9.19 -53.41
CA TRP A 59 63.19 10.03 -52.22
C TRP A 59 61.85 9.83 -51.50
N VAL A 60 60.72 9.97 -52.22
CA VAL A 60 59.38 9.75 -51.67
C VAL A 60 59.26 8.35 -51.04
N SER A 61 59.73 7.32 -51.75
CA SER A 61 59.71 5.93 -51.26
C SER A 61 60.56 5.76 -50.00
N ALA A 62 61.75 6.34 -49.94
CA ALA A 62 62.63 6.28 -48.77
C ALA A 62 62.03 7.01 -47.57
N SER A 63 61.40 8.17 -47.79
CA SER A 63 60.69 8.91 -46.75
C SER A 63 59.52 8.10 -46.19
N PHE A 64 58.71 7.45 -47.04
CA PHE A 64 57.63 6.57 -46.59
C PHE A 64 58.14 5.35 -45.84
N GLN A 65 59.23 4.72 -46.28
CA GLN A 65 59.82 3.58 -45.57
C GLN A 65 60.34 4.00 -44.19
N THR A 66 60.94 5.18 -44.09
CA THR A 66 61.41 5.73 -42.81
C THR A 66 60.22 5.98 -41.87
N TYR A 67 59.12 6.52 -42.40
CA TYR A 67 57.86 6.67 -41.66
C TYR A 67 57.29 5.34 -41.19
N ALA A 68 57.17 4.35 -42.08
CA ALA A 68 56.63 3.04 -41.76
C ALA A 68 57.47 2.34 -40.68
N LYS A 69 58.80 2.49 -40.71
CA LYS A 69 59.69 1.97 -39.65
C LYS A 69 59.44 2.64 -38.30
N ARG A 70 59.29 3.98 -38.27
CA ARG A 70 58.94 4.72 -37.04
C ARG A 70 57.58 4.29 -36.49
N SER A 71 56.58 4.14 -37.37
CA SER A 71 55.24 3.68 -36.98
C SER A 71 55.26 2.28 -36.37
N LYS A 72 55.99 1.34 -36.96
CA LYS A 72 56.10 -0.04 -36.44
C LYS A 72 56.76 -0.12 -35.06
N HIS A 73 57.69 0.78 -34.76
CA HIS A 73 58.27 0.84 -33.41
C HIS A 73 57.28 1.36 -32.38
N ALA A 74 56.35 2.22 -32.79
CA ALA A 74 55.30 2.73 -31.92
C ALA A 74 54.24 1.67 -31.57
N ASP A 75 53.94 0.70 -32.45
CA ASP A 75 52.97 -0.39 -32.18
C ASP A 75 53.32 -1.26 -30.95
N SER A 76 54.58 -1.25 -30.50
CA SER A 76 55.05 -2.01 -29.33
C SER A 76 54.60 -1.40 -27.99
N LYS A 77 54.11 -0.16 -28.00
CA LYS A 77 53.61 0.59 -26.86
C LYS A 77 52.21 1.05 -27.24
N GLU A 78 51.22 1.00 -26.36
CA GLU A 78 49.88 1.52 -26.68
C GLU A 78 50.00 2.90 -27.32
N LEU A 79 49.72 2.97 -28.62
CA LEU A 79 49.87 4.16 -29.43
C LEU A 79 48.87 5.19 -28.89
N CYS A 80 49.39 6.24 -28.25
CA CYS A 80 48.55 7.35 -27.84
C CYS A 80 48.01 8.04 -29.11
N GLU A 81 46.73 8.44 -29.14
CA GLU A 81 46.12 9.17 -30.26
C GLU A 81 46.95 10.41 -30.68
N GLU A 82 47.66 11.00 -29.73
CA GLU A 82 48.54 12.14 -29.93
C GLU A 82 49.73 11.82 -30.85
N ASP A 83 50.25 10.59 -30.79
CA ASP A 83 51.41 10.18 -31.57
C ASP A 83 51.04 9.89 -33.01
N LEU A 84 49.86 9.32 -33.26
CA LEU A 84 49.32 9.19 -34.62
C LEU A 84 49.13 10.57 -35.27
N THR A 85 48.59 11.53 -34.52
CA THR A 85 48.37 12.90 -35.02
C THR A 85 49.69 13.58 -35.37
N LYS A 86 50.74 13.41 -34.55
CA LYS A 86 52.09 13.91 -34.84
C LYS A 86 52.67 13.24 -36.09
N MET A 87 52.55 11.92 -36.22
CA MET A 87 53.05 11.20 -37.40
C MET A 87 52.43 11.71 -38.70
N VAL A 88 51.11 11.93 -38.71
CA VAL A 88 50.42 12.51 -39.88
C VAL A 88 50.92 13.93 -40.17
N GLN A 89 51.07 14.78 -39.15
CA GLN A 89 51.56 16.16 -39.32
C GLN A 89 52.97 16.22 -39.91
N GLU A 90 53.84 15.28 -39.56
CA GLU A 90 55.19 15.25 -40.10
C GLU A 90 55.27 14.62 -41.51
N LEU A 91 54.31 13.78 -41.90
CA LEU A 91 54.24 13.20 -43.25
C LEU A 91 53.73 14.19 -44.31
N VAL A 92 52.84 15.11 -43.92
CA VAL A 92 52.24 16.12 -44.82
C VAL A 92 53.30 16.96 -45.56
N PRO A 93 54.35 17.50 -44.91
CA PRO A 93 55.43 18.20 -45.61
C PRO A 93 56.11 17.38 -46.70
N VAL A 94 56.35 16.08 -46.46
CA VAL A 94 56.99 15.18 -47.44
C VAL A 94 56.14 15.06 -48.70
N LEU A 95 54.84 14.82 -48.51
CA LEU A 95 53.87 14.73 -49.59
C LEU A 95 53.75 16.05 -50.36
N SER A 96 53.71 17.17 -49.65
CA SER A 96 53.62 18.51 -50.24
C SER A 96 54.86 18.83 -51.09
N ILE A 97 56.07 18.55 -50.59
CA ILE A 97 57.31 18.72 -51.36
C ILE A 97 57.30 17.82 -52.60
N GLY A 98 56.97 16.54 -52.43
CA GLY A 98 56.95 15.58 -53.53
C GLY A 98 55.99 15.99 -54.64
N LEU A 99 54.81 16.47 -54.28
CA LEU A 99 53.80 16.87 -55.26
C LEU A 99 54.09 18.23 -55.90
N ASN A 100 54.59 19.21 -55.15
CA ASN A 100 55.01 20.49 -55.73
C ASN A 100 56.08 20.29 -56.81
N GLU A 101 56.98 19.32 -56.60
CA GLU A 101 57.95 18.95 -57.62
C GLU A 101 57.30 18.27 -58.83
N VAL A 102 56.32 17.37 -58.64
CA VAL A 102 55.54 16.82 -59.77
C VAL A 102 54.81 17.92 -60.55
N VAL A 103 54.17 18.86 -59.85
CA VAL A 103 53.51 20.03 -60.47
C VAL A 103 54.52 20.84 -61.27
N ARG A 104 55.71 21.10 -60.74
CA ARG A 104 56.80 21.78 -61.47
C ARG A 104 57.17 21.03 -62.76
N GLN A 105 57.38 19.72 -62.68
CA GLN A 105 57.75 18.88 -63.82
C GLN A 105 56.66 18.87 -64.90
N VAL A 106 55.39 18.73 -64.50
CA VAL A 106 54.25 18.77 -65.42
C VAL A 106 54.09 20.14 -66.06
N SER A 107 54.25 21.22 -65.28
CA SER A 107 54.12 22.61 -65.76
C SER A 107 55.16 22.96 -66.82
N GLN A 108 56.35 22.36 -66.70
CA GLN A 108 57.42 22.55 -67.68
C GLN A 108 57.14 21.89 -69.03
N HIS A 109 56.42 20.75 -69.03
CA HIS A 109 55.98 20.10 -70.26
C HIS A 109 54.73 20.74 -70.85
N CYS A 110 53.73 21.04 -70.02
CA CYS A 110 52.49 21.73 -70.38
C CYS A 110 52.01 22.57 -69.19
N LEU A 111 52.12 23.89 -69.29
CA LEU A 111 51.77 24.81 -68.20
C LEU A 111 50.33 24.62 -67.73
N GLU A 112 49.39 24.44 -68.65
CA GLU A 112 47.96 24.29 -68.36
C GLU A 112 47.69 23.04 -67.53
N ARG A 113 48.38 21.93 -67.81
CA ARG A 113 48.26 20.68 -67.04
C ARG A 113 48.79 20.85 -65.62
N GLY A 114 49.90 21.57 -65.49
CA GLY A 114 50.51 21.89 -64.20
C GLY A 114 49.57 22.72 -63.32
N VAL A 115 48.99 23.78 -63.88
CA VAL A 115 48.01 24.64 -63.20
C VAL A 115 46.77 23.84 -62.75
N VAL A 116 46.25 22.95 -63.60
CA VAL A 116 45.12 22.08 -63.25
C VAL A 116 45.50 21.13 -62.10
N LEU A 117 46.67 20.50 -62.16
CA LEU A 117 47.15 19.59 -61.12
C LEU A 117 47.34 20.30 -59.77
N GLU A 118 47.92 21.50 -59.78
CA GLU A 118 48.07 22.34 -58.59
C GLU A 118 46.70 22.68 -57.98
N LYS A 119 45.73 23.06 -58.81
CA LYS A 119 44.38 23.37 -58.35
C LYS A 119 43.70 22.15 -57.71
N ILE A 120 43.79 20.99 -58.34
CA ILE A 120 43.25 19.73 -57.79
C ILE A 120 43.88 19.43 -56.43
N TRP A 121 45.21 19.60 -56.31
CA TRP A 121 45.90 19.37 -55.06
C TRP A 121 45.47 20.33 -53.96
N ARG A 122 45.44 21.64 -54.22
CA ARG A 122 45.01 22.64 -53.24
C ARG A 122 43.61 22.33 -52.72
N THR A 123 42.68 22.02 -53.62
CA THR A 123 41.31 21.60 -53.24
C THR A 123 41.32 20.30 -52.42
N TYR A 124 42.16 19.32 -52.75
CA TYR A 124 42.27 18.10 -51.96
C TYR A 124 42.82 18.36 -50.55
N VAL A 125 43.84 19.21 -50.41
CA VAL A 125 44.40 19.61 -49.11
C VAL A 125 43.35 20.35 -48.27
N GLU A 126 42.62 21.30 -48.87
CA GLU A 126 41.53 22.02 -48.20
C GLU A 126 40.44 21.06 -47.69
N LEU A 127 40.00 20.12 -48.52
CA LEU A 127 39.02 19.10 -48.13
C LEU A 127 39.55 18.20 -47.00
N PHE A 128 40.82 17.82 -47.06
CA PHE A 128 41.44 17.00 -46.03
C PHE A 128 41.58 17.75 -44.71
N GLU A 129 41.97 19.03 -44.74
CA GLU A 129 42.03 19.89 -43.56
C GLU A 129 40.64 20.08 -42.94
N GLN A 130 39.61 20.29 -43.77
CA GLN A 130 38.23 20.36 -43.32
C GLN A 130 37.80 19.05 -42.63
N ALA A 131 38.03 17.90 -43.27
CA ALA A 131 37.69 16.60 -42.70
C ALA A 131 38.43 16.31 -41.39
N LEU A 132 39.71 16.69 -41.29
CA LEU A 132 40.47 16.61 -40.04
C LEU A 132 39.92 17.55 -38.97
N GLY A 133 39.49 18.75 -39.34
CA GLY A 133 38.81 19.69 -38.46
C GLY A 133 37.53 19.10 -37.87
N GLU A 134 36.66 18.59 -38.73
CA GLU A 134 35.39 17.94 -38.33
C GLU A 134 35.63 16.72 -37.44
N SER A 135 36.62 15.88 -37.77
CA SER A 135 37.00 14.72 -36.94
C SER A 135 37.51 15.12 -35.56
N ARG A 136 38.35 16.16 -35.47
CA ARG A 136 38.84 16.70 -34.19
C ARG A 136 37.71 17.28 -33.34
N GLU A 137 36.77 18.00 -33.95
CA GLU A 137 35.60 18.51 -33.24
C GLU A 137 34.69 17.38 -32.76
N ALA A 138 34.45 16.37 -33.58
CA ALA A 138 33.67 15.19 -33.20
C ALA A 138 34.32 14.48 -31.99
N LEU A 139 35.64 14.30 -32.03
CA LEU A 139 36.41 13.70 -30.93
C LEU A 139 36.31 14.55 -29.65
N ARG A 140 36.42 15.88 -29.74
CA ARG A 140 36.22 16.78 -28.59
C ARG A 140 34.82 16.64 -28.00
N ARG A 141 33.78 16.67 -28.83
CA ARG A 141 32.39 16.47 -28.39
C ARG A 141 32.21 15.10 -27.71
N GLN A 142 32.87 14.06 -28.20
CA GLN A 142 32.83 12.74 -27.58
C GLN A 142 33.53 12.75 -26.21
N LYS A 143 34.74 13.33 -26.12
CA LYS A 143 35.48 13.46 -24.85
C LYS A 143 34.69 14.25 -23.81
N ASP A 144 34.01 15.33 -24.21
CA ASP A 144 33.14 16.09 -23.31
C ASP A 144 31.92 15.28 -22.85
N LYS A 145 31.32 14.48 -23.74
CA LYS A 145 30.20 13.59 -23.39
C LYS A 145 30.64 12.48 -22.44
N THR A 146 31.79 11.86 -22.67
CA THR A 146 32.32 10.81 -21.78
C THR A 146 32.68 11.39 -20.42
N ALA A 147 33.29 12.58 -20.36
CA ALA A 147 33.58 13.25 -19.09
C ALA A 147 32.30 13.57 -18.29
N LYS A 148 31.23 14.04 -18.95
CA LYS A 148 29.93 14.27 -18.30
C LYS A 148 29.31 12.97 -17.80
N ALA A 149 29.37 11.89 -18.58
CA ALA A 149 28.86 10.59 -18.19
C ALA A 149 29.63 10.02 -16.98
N GLU A 150 30.96 10.18 -16.96
CA GLU A 150 31.81 9.77 -15.82
C GLU A 150 31.47 10.57 -14.55
N ALA A 151 31.27 11.88 -14.66
CA ALA A 151 30.87 12.71 -13.53
C ALA A 151 29.50 12.31 -12.95
N GLU A 152 28.51 12.05 -13.81
CA GLU A 152 27.18 11.57 -13.39
C GLU A 152 27.27 10.19 -12.73
N LEU A 153 28.07 9.29 -13.30
CA LEU A 153 28.28 7.95 -12.77
C LEU A 153 28.92 8.01 -11.38
N GLN A 154 29.87 8.93 -11.17
CA GLN A 154 30.48 9.18 -9.88
C GLN A 154 29.46 9.71 -8.86
N ARG A 155 28.60 10.66 -9.25
CA ARG A 155 27.51 11.17 -8.39
C ARG A 155 26.57 10.04 -7.94
N VAL A 156 26.14 9.19 -8.87
CA VAL A 156 25.25 8.05 -8.56
C VAL A 156 25.93 7.04 -7.62
N ARG A 157 27.25 6.82 -7.76
CA ARG A 157 28.00 5.96 -6.83
C ARG A 157 28.02 6.54 -5.41
N GLU A 158 28.19 7.85 -5.27
CA GLU A 158 28.18 8.54 -3.99
C GLU A 158 26.79 8.49 -3.33
N GLU A 159 25.73 8.78 -4.10
CA GLU A 159 24.34 8.64 -3.64
C GLU A 159 24.03 7.21 -3.18
N ALA A 160 24.45 6.21 -3.96
CA ALA A 160 24.26 4.80 -3.60
C ALA A 160 25.03 4.41 -2.32
N ALA A 161 26.24 4.94 -2.13
CA ALA A 161 27.02 4.72 -0.91
C ALA A 161 26.35 5.38 0.30
N GLU A 162 25.84 6.60 0.15
CA GLU A 162 25.10 7.31 1.19
C GLU A 162 23.81 6.56 1.56
N LEU A 163 23.07 6.07 0.57
CA LEU A 163 21.85 5.29 0.79
C LEU A 163 22.15 3.98 1.55
N LYS A 164 23.25 3.29 1.22
CA LYS A 164 23.70 2.08 1.93
C LYS A 164 24.00 2.35 3.40
N VAL A 165 24.49 3.54 3.76
CA VAL A 165 24.76 3.92 5.14
C VAL A 165 23.47 4.34 5.87
N LYS A 166 22.58 5.10 5.22
CA LYS A 166 21.35 5.62 5.85
C LYS A 166 20.27 4.56 6.06
N HIS A 167 20.12 3.62 5.12
CA HIS A 167 19.06 2.62 5.14
C HIS A 167 19.04 1.72 6.40
N PRO A 168 20.15 1.15 6.89
CA PRO A 168 20.14 0.33 8.10
C PRO A 168 19.73 1.14 9.35
N ALA A 169 20.15 2.39 9.46
CA ALA A 169 19.75 3.26 10.57
C ALA A 169 18.24 3.54 10.57
N GLN A 170 17.64 3.74 9.39
CA GLN A 170 16.19 3.92 9.25
C GLN A 170 15.42 2.64 9.59
N LEU A 171 15.90 1.47 9.14
CA LEU A 171 15.32 0.17 9.47
C LEU A 171 15.36 -0.10 10.97
N GLU A 172 16.48 0.18 11.64
CA GLU A 172 16.58 0.00 13.09
C GLU A 172 15.65 0.96 13.84
N LYS A 173 15.52 2.21 13.41
CA LYS A 173 14.55 3.15 14.00
C LYS A 173 13.09 2.67 13.82
N LEU A 174 12.76 2.15 12.64
CA LEU A 174 11.42 1.63 12.36
C LEU A 174 11.15 0.37 13.18
N ARG A 175 12.13 -0.54 13.28
CA ARG A 175 12.09 -1.72 14.14
C ARG A 175 11.83 -1.35 15.59
N GLN A 176 12.61 -0.41 16.15
CA GLN A 176 12.43 0.08 17.52
C GLN A 176 11.03 0.66 17.73
N THR A 177 10.56 1.49 16.80
CA THR A 177 9.23 2.11 16.87
C THR A 177 8.13 1.04 16.89
N LEU A 178 8.24 0.02 16.03
CA LEU A 178 7.28 -1.09 15.99
C LEU A 178 7.32 -1.90 17.29
N THR A 179 8.49 -2.29 17.78
CA THR A 179 8.62 -3.01 19.05
C THR A 179 7.96 -2.24 20.19
N THR A 180 8.26 -0.95 20.35
CA THR A 180 7.63 -0.12 21.38
C THR A 180 6.11 -0.05 21.25
N LYS A 181 5.57 0.08 20.01
CA LYS A 181 4.13 0.09 19.78
C LYS A 181 3.47 -1.26 20.06
N PHE A 182 4.14 -2.36 19.73
CA PHE A 182 3.66 -3.71 20.04
C PHE A 182 3.63 -3.94 21.55
N ASP A 183 4.71 -3.58 22.26
CA ASP A 183 4.78 -3.70 23.72
C ASP A 183 3.69 -2.85 24.40
N GLN A 184 3.51 -1.61 23.94
CA GLN A 184 2.43 -0.75 24.42
C GLN A 184 1.07 -1.41 24.23
N ARG A 185 0.78 -1.89 23.00
CA ARG A 185 -0.53 -2.49 22.70
C ARG A 185 -0.76 -3.79 23.44
N GLN A 186 0.28 -4.60 23.62
CA GLN A 186 0.24 -5.82 24.42
C GLN A 186 -0.09 -5.50 25.88
N ASN A 187 0.56 -4.49 26.46
CA ASN A 187 0.29 -4.05 27.83
C ASN A 187 -1.13 -3.51 28.01
N GLU A 188 -1.62 -2.70 27.06
CA GLU A 188 -3.01 -2.21 27.05
C GLU A 188 -4.02 -3.37 27.03
N LEU A 189 -3.82 -4.36 26.16
CA LEU A 189 -4.70 -5.54 26.07
C LEU A 189 -4.66 -6.39 27.35
N VAL A 190 -3.47 -6.58 27.95
CA VAL A 190 -3.33 -7.27 29.22
C VAL A 190 -4.10 -6.54 30.33
N GLN A 191 -4.01 -5.20 30.39
CA GLN A 191 -4.75 -4.38 31.35
C GLN A 191 -6.27 -4.46 31.14
N GLN A 192 -6.74 -4.43 29.89
CA GLN A 192 -8.17 -4.60 29.60
C GLN A 192 -8.67 -5.97 30.06
N LEU A 193 -7.89 -7.02 29.77
CA LEU A 193 -8.22 -8.39 30.14
C LEU A 193 -8.28 -8.55 31.66
N THR A 194 -7.33 -7.98 32.41
CA THR A 194 -7.35 -8.02 33.88
C THR A 194 -8.55 -7.26 34.46
N SER A 195 -8.91 -6.08 33.91
CA SER A 195 -10.11 -5.34 34.32
C SER A 195 -11.39 -6.13 34.08
N THR A 196 -11.57 -6.68 32.88
CA THR A 196 -12.76 -7.49 32.57
C THR A 196 -12.84 -8.75 33.43
N ARG A 197 -11.71 -9.35 33.81
CA ARG A 197 -11.68 -10.49 34.74
C ARG A 197 -12.08 -10.09 36.16
N SER A 198 -11.62 -8.94 36.66
CA SER A 198 -11.97 -8.47 38.01
C SER A 198 -13.46 -8.08 38.07
N GLU A 199 -13.98 -7.41 37.04
CA GLU A 199 -15.41 -7.09 36.90
C GLU A 199 -16.27 -8.36 36.83
N ASN A 200 -15.91 -9.34 35.99
CA ASN A 200 -16.61 -10.62 35.93
C ASN A 200 -16.61 -11.34 37.29
N ARG A 201 -15.50 -11.29 38.03
CA ARG A 201 -15.41 -11.86 39.38
C ARG A 201 -16.36 -11.13 40.34
N ALA A 202 -16.35 -9.81 40.33
CA ALA A 202 -17.23 -9.00 41.17
C ALA A 202 -18.72 -9.27 40.86
N LEU A 203 -19.08 -9.36 39.57
CA LEU A 203 -20.45 -9.67 39.14
C LEU A 203 -20.88 -11.08 39.55
N LYS A 204 -19.98 -12.07 39.49
CA LYS A 204 -20.26 -13.43 39.99
C LYS A 204 -20.53 -13.44 41.48
N VAL A 205 -19.68 -12.79 42.28
CA VAL A 205 -19.88 -12.66 43.73
C VAL A 205 -21.20 -11.96 44.03
N HIS A 206 -21.49 -10.84 43.36
CA HIS A 206 -22.76 -10.13 43.53
C HIS A 206 -23.97 -11.00 43.15
N LEU A 207 -23.88 -11.77 42.05
CA LEU A 207 -24.93 -12.70 41.64
C LEU A 207 -25.16 -13.79 42.71
N GLU A 208 -24.10 -14.39 43.24
CA GLU A 208 -24.17 -15.38 44.32
C GLU A 208 -24.81 -14.79 45.59
N GLU A 209 -24.46 -13.57 45.98
CA GLU A 209 -25.09 -12.86 47.10
C GLU A 209 -26.58 -12.63 46.86
N GLN A 210 -26.97 -12.22 45.65
CA GLN A 210 -28.38 -11.99 45.30
C GLN A 210 -29.18 -13.30 45.30
N LEU A 211 -28.59 -14.39 44.78
CA LEU A 211 -29.21 -15.72 44.82
C LEU A 211 -29.35 -16.22 46.27
N SER A 212 -28.35 -15.99 47.12
CA SER A 212 -28.41 -16.32 48.55
C SER A 212 -29.51 -15.52 49.27
N LYS A 213 -29.59 -14.20 49.03
CA LYS A 213 -30.67 -13.34 49.53
C LYS A 213 -32.03 -13.84 49.03
N GLN A 214 -32.16 -14.09 47.74
CA GLN A 214 -33.41 -14.61 47.16
C GLN A 214 -33.83 -15.92 47.84
N HIS A 215 -32.90 -16.84 48.07
CA HIS A 215 -33.18 -18.10 48.72
C HIS A 215 -33.58 -17.92 50.19
N ALA A 216 -32.92 -17.03 50.93
CA ALA A 216 -33.26 -16.73 52.33
C ALA A 216 -34.65 -16.10 52.47
N TRP A 217 -34.99 -15.15 51.60
CA TRP A 217 -36.28 -14.45 51.64
C TRP A 217 -37.43 -15.29 51.04
N PHE A 218 -37.11 -16.14 50.06
CA PHE A 218 -38.09 -16.95 49.33
C PHE A 218 -37.57 -18.38 49.12
N PRO A 219 -37.58 -19.24 50.16
CA PRO A 219 -37.00 -20.59 50.07
C PRO A 219 -37.61 -21.45 48.95
N MET A 220 -38.91 -21.26 48.68
CA MET A 220 -39.67 -21.97 47.65
C MET A 220 -39.72 -21.23 46.30
N PHE A 221 -38.87 -20.22 46.09
CA PHE A 221 -38.89 -19.41 44.88
C PHE A 221 -38.73 -20.24 43.61
N ALA A 222 -37.85 -21.25 43.61
CA ALA A 222 -37.66 -22.13 42.47
C ALA A 222 -38.98 -22.80 42.03
N VAL A 223 -39.80 -23.25 43.00
CA VAL A 223 -41.10 -23.88 42.75
C VAL A 223 -42.11 -22.87 42.20
N TYR A 224 -42.13 -21.65 42.73
CA TYR A 224 -43.10 -20.63 42.31
C TYR A 224 -42.73 -19.96 40.98
N LYS A 225 -41.43 -19.84 40.66
CA LYS A 225 -40.92 -19.21 39.44
C LYS A 225 -41.43 -19.91 38.18
N GLU A 226 -41.68 -21.20 38.23
CA GLU A 226 -42.17 -21.98 37.09
C GLU A 226 -43.66 -22.32 37.20
N SER A 227 -44.30 -21.88 38.29
CA SER A 227 -45.71 -22.15 38.52
C SER A 227 -46.61 -21.52 37.45
N ARG A 228 -47.73 -22.18 37.16
CA ARG A 228 -48.79 -21.66 36.28
C ARG A 228 -49.30 -20.27 36.69
N TYR A 229 -49.21 -19.94 37.97
CA TYR A 229 -49.61 -18.63 38.50
C TYR A 229 -48.72 -17.52 37.98
N ARG A 230 -47.41 -17.76 37.79
CA ARG A 230 -46.53 -16.76 37.17
C ARG A 230 -46.95 -16.43 35.73
N ARG A 231 -47.26 -17.45 34.94
CA ARG A 231 -47.76 -17.25 33.57
C ARG A 231 -49.10 -16.51 33.59
N ALA A 232 -50.01 -16.85 34.49
CA ALA A 232 -51.28 -16.14 34.66
C ALA A 232 -51.12 -14.67 35.11
N LEU A 233 -50.08 -14.37 35.91
CA LEU A 233 -49.73 -13.02 36.37
C LEU A 233 -49.06 -12.18 35.28
N LEU A 234 -48.28 -12.79 34.39
CA LEU A 234 -47.61 -12.12 33.28
C LEU A 234 -48.51 -11.98 32.04
N GLY A 235 -49.45 -12.91 31.83
CA GLY A 235 -50.32 -12.95 30.65
C GLY A 235 -51.49 -11.96 30.70
N LYS A 236 -51.91 -11.52 31.88
CA LYS A 236 -52.84 -10.39 32.02
C LYS A 236 -52.02 -9.11 31.94
N ALA A 237 -52.04 -8.50 30.74
CA ALA A 237 -51.48 -7.21 30.32
C ALA A 237 -50.62 -6.48 31.36
N VAL A 238 -49.37 -6.20 31.00
CA VAL A 238 -48.41 -5.39 31.76
C VAL A 238 -49.11 -4.15 32.30
N ALA A 239 -49.57 -4.22 33.56
CA ALA A 239 -50.13 -3.08 34.22
C ALA A 239 -48.98 -2.08 34.33
N GLU A 240 -49.07 -0.98 33.58
CA GLU A 240 -48.12 0.11 33.65
C GLU A 240 -48.08 0.59 35.11
N LEU A 241 -47.08 0.12 35.85
CA LEU A 241 -46.85 0.55 37.20
C LEU A 241 -46.58 2.06 37.14
N PRO A 242 -47.37 2.89 37.85
CA PRO A 242 -47.16 4.33 37.81
C PRO A 242 -45.74 4.62 38.29
N LYS A 243 -44.90 5.22 37.42
CA LYS A 243 -43.48 5.47 37.70
C LYS A 243 -43.26 6.30 38.98
N ALA A 244 -44.28 7.06 39.41
CA ALA A 244 -44.26 7.93 40.59
C ALA A 244 -45.04 7.39 41.81
N ALA A 245 -45.52 6.13 41.81
CA ALA A 245 -46.24 5.57 42.96
C ALA A 245 -45.30 5.24 44.13
N SER A 246 -45.75 5.50 45.37
CA SER A 246 -45.06 5.09 46.60
C SER A 246 -44.89 3.57 46.68
N VAL A 247 -43.96 3.09 47.51
CA VAL A 247 -43.68 1.65 47.67
C VAL A 247 -44.94 0.90 48.08
N GLU A 248 -45.73 1.48 48.97
CA GLU A 248 -46.99 0.94 49.47
C GLU A 248 -48.04 0.85 48.36
N ALA A 249 -48.15 1.87 47.52
CA ALA A 249 -49.09 1.88 46.39
C ALA A 249 -48.72 0.81 45.34
N ARG A 250 -47.43 0.59 45.11
CA ARG A 250 -46.95 -0.49 44.22
C ARG A 250 -47.25 -1.86 44.80
N LEU A 251 -46.98 -2.06 46.09
CA LEU A 251 -47.32 -3.30 46.80
C LEU A 251 -48.83 -3.58 46.73
N ALA A 252 -49.66 -2.57 47.02
CA ALA A 252 -51.11 -2.71 46.96
C ALA A 252 -51.62 -3.06 45.55
N SER A 253 -51.04 -2.45 44.52
CA SER A 253 -51.34 -2.78 43.12
C SER A 253 -50.96 -4.22 42.77
N ASP A 254 -49.76 -4.65 43.19
CA ASP A 254 -49.30 -6.02 42.98
C ASP A 254 -50.16 -7.04 43.75
N PHE A 255 -50.54 -6.76 45.00
CA PHE A 255 -51.49 -7.60 45.75
C PHE A 255 -52.83 -7.69 45.03
N ARG A 256 -53.36 -6.57 44.54
CA ARG A 256 -54.60 -6.55 43.75
C ARG A 256 -54.47 -7.40 42.48
N ARG A 257 -53.35 -7.31 41.77
CA ARG A 257 -53.05 -8.12 40.58
C ARG A 257 -52.98 -9.61 40.93
N ILE A 258 -52.27 -9.95 42.00
CA ILE A 258 -52.14 -11.33 42.49
C ILE A 258 -53.53 -11.89 42.80
N LEU A 259 -54.31 -11.19 43.60
CA LEU A 259 -55.67 -11.61 43.94
C LEU A 259 -56.51 -11.77 42.67
N SER A 260 -56.49 -10.83 41.74
CA SER A 260 -57.28 -10.86 40.49
C SER A 260 -56.89 -11.99 39.52
N SER A 261 -55.71 -12.59 39.70
CA SER A 261 -55.30 -13.78 38.94
C SER A 261 -55.88 -15.08 39.51
N LEU A 262 -56.33 -15.07 40.78
CA LEU A 262 -56.85 -16.24 41.46
C LEU A 262 -58.35 -16.43 41.18
N PRO A 263 -58.84 -17.69 41.12
CA PRO A 263 -60.27 -17.97 41.07
C PRO A 263 -61.04 -17.29 42.22
N ALA A 264 -62.29 -16.92 41.99
CA ALA A 264 -63.12 -16.19 42.97
C ALA A 264 -63.16 -16.88 44.35
N ASP A 265 -63.27 -18.21 44.36
CA ASP A 265 -63.33 -19.01 45.58
C ASP A 265 -62.01 -18.98 46.38
N VAL A 266 -60.87 -18.87 45.68
CA VAL A 266 -59.56 -18.75 46.31
C VAL A 266 -59.35 -17.32 46.82
N ARG A 267 -59.76 -16.31 46.06
CA ARG A 267 -59.74 -14.89 46.51
C ARG A 267 -60.53 -14.69 47.80
N ARG A 268 -61.75 -15.25 47.90
CA ARG A 268 -62.58 -15.17 49.12
C ARG A 268 -61.87 -15.78 50.32
N ARG A 269 -61.27 -16.97 50.13
CA ARG A 269 -60.50 -17.64 51.19
C ARG A 269 -59.28 -16.83 51.62
N VAL A 270 -58.49 -16.32 50.68
CA VAL A 270 -57.32 -15.48 50.98
C VAL A 270 -57.75 -14.20 51.70
N GLY A 271 -58.80 -13.52 51.22
CA GLY A 271 -59.37 -12.33 51.87
C GLY A 271 -59.82 -12.60 53.30
N PHE A 272 -60.48 -13.74 53.52
CA PHE A 272 -60.87 -14.19 54.85
C PHE A 272 -59.66 -14.39 55.78
N PHE A 273 -58.60 -15.07 55.32
CA PHE A 273 -57.38 -15.25 56.12
C PHE A 273 -56.67 -13.91 56.41
N ILE A 274 -56.55 -13.02 55.42
CA ILE A 274 -55.93 -11.70 55.60
C ILE A 274 -56.74 -10.85 56.60
N SER A 275 -58.07 -10.80 56.46
CA SER A 275 -58.94 -10.08 57.40
C SER A 275 -58.85 -10.62 58.83
N SER A 276 -58.60 -11.93 58.97
CA SER A 276 -58.43 -12.58 60.26
C SER A 276 -57.07 -12.23 60.89
N LEU A 277 -55.99 -12.22 60.09
CA LEU A 277 -54.65 -11.86 60.54
C LEU A 277 -54.54 -10.38 60.92
N LEU A 278 -55.22 -9.49 60.20
CA LEU A 278 -55.23 -8.06 60.48
C LEU A 278 -56.21 -7.66 61.60
N GLY A 279 -56.86 -8.63 62.26
CA GLY A 279 -57.76 -8.35 63.39
C GLY A 279 -59.10 -7.70 63.03
N PHE A 280 -59.39 -7.47 61.74
CA PHE A 280 -60.67 -6.92 61.27
C PHE A 280 -61.87 -7.82 61.59
N ARG A 281 -61.62 -9.06 61.99
CA ARG A 281 -62.65 -10.02 62.39
C ARG A 281 -63.27 -9.74 63.77
N GLY A 282 -62.65 -8.87 64.58
CA GLY A 282 -63.11 -8.56 65.94
C GLY A 282 -64.01 -7.32 66.07
N VAL A 283 -64.16 -6.50 65.03
CA VAL A 283 -64.82 -5.20 65.15
C VAL A 283 -65.99 -5.11 64.16
N GLY A 284 -67.16 -5.58 64.61
CA GLY A 284 -68.44 -4.99 64.20
C GLY A 284 -69.07 -5.34 62.85
N LEU A 285 -68.56 -6.32 62.09
CA LEU A 285 -69.23 -6.79 60.86
C LEU A 285 -69.59 -8.28 60.94
N SER A 286 -70.32 -8.66 61.98
CA SER A 286 -71.15 -9.87 61.98
C SER A 286 -72.46 -9.59 61.23
N ALA A 287 -72.38 -9.02 60.03
CA ALA A 287 -73.39 -9.28 59.04
C ALA A 287 -73.03 -10.66 58.47
N VAL A 288 -73.60 -11.70 59.08
CA VAL A 288 -73.78 -12.98 58.41
C VAL A 288 -74.61 -12.64 57.17
N THR A 289 -73.94 -12.27 56.08
CA THR A 289 -74.60 -11.94 54.82
C THR A 289 -75.36 -13.19 54.40
N SER A 290 -76.62 -13.01 54.01
CA SER A 290 -77.49 -14.11 53.59
C SER A 290 -76.80 -15.00 52.55
N GLU A 291 -75.95 -14.41 51.69
CA GLU A 291 -75.08 -15.13 50.76
C GLU A 291 -74.11 -16.11 51.42
N ALA A 292 -73.47 -15.76 52.56
CA ALA A 292 -72.57 -16.68 53.27
C ALA A 292 -73.33 -17.86 53.89
N LEU A 293 -74.59 -17.66 54.30
CA LEU A 293 -75.48 -18.74 54.71
C LEU A 293 -75.99 -19.57 53.53
N GLN A 294 -76.26 -18.93 52.38
CA GLN A 294 -76.67 -19.58 51.15
C GLN A 294 -75.55 -20.50 50.62
N GLU A 295 -74.32 -20.00 50.59
CA GLU A 295 -73.14 -20.74 50.16
C GLU A 295 -72.82 -21.89 51.12
N ARG A 296 -73.01 -21.68 52.43
CA ARG A 296 -72.88 -22.76 53.43
C ARG A 296 -74.02 -23.78 53.33
N LYS A 297 -75.22 -23.35 52.96
CA LYS A 297 -76.39 -24.22 52.67
C LYS A 297 -76.15 -25.05 51.41
N GLU A 298 -75.59 -24.46 50.36
CA GLU A 298 -75.23 -25.16 49.11
C GLU A 298 -74.09 -26.14 49.31
N LEU A 299 -73.04 -25.75 50.03
CA LEU A 299 -71.95 -26.66 50.40
C LEU A 299 -72.44 -27.80 51.28
N ASN A 300 -73.30 -27.52 52.26
CA ASN A 300 -73.93 -28.56 53.06
C ASN A 300 -74.85 -29.43 52.21
N ALA A 301 -75.60 -28.88 51.25
CA ALA A 301 -76.45 -29.65 50.34
C ALA A 301 -75.63 -30.57 49.43
N LYS A 302 -74.51 -30.09 48.87
CA LYS A 302 -73.56 -30.91 48.10
C LYS A 302 -72.96 -32.03 48.96
N LYS A 303 -72.53 -31.70 50.17
CA LYS A 303 -71.94 -32.68 51.10
C LYS A 303 -72.98 -33.70 51.59
N ILE A 304 -74.22 -33.28 51.82
CA ILE A 304 -75.35 -34.17 52.10
C ILE A 304 -75.62 -35.08 50.89
N LYS A 305 -75.53 -34.57 49.66
CA LYS A 305 -75.71 -35.37 48.44
C LYS A 305 -74.59 -36.42 48.29
N GLU A 306 -73.33 -36.04 48.51
CA GLU A 306 -72.19 -36.98 48.55
C GLU A 306 -72.34 -38.02 49.66
N LEU A 307 -72.72 -37.61 50.87
CA LEU A 307 -72.90 -38.51 52.00
C LEU A 307 -74.10 -39.45 51.78
N LYS A 308 -75.18 -38.98 51.12
CA LYS A 308 -76.31 -39.82 50.70
C LYS A 308 -75.91 -40.82 49.61
N ALA A 309 -75.09 -40.42 48.65
CA ALA A 309 -74.54 -41.33 47.63
C ALA A 309 -73.66 -42.40 48.28
N LYS A 310 -72.76 -42.01 49.20
CA LYS A 310 -71.97 -42.95 50.00
C LYS A 310 -72.84 -43.85 50.88
N LEU A 311 -73.92 -43.34 51.47
CA LEU A 311 -74.86 -44.14 52.25
C LEU A 311 -75.62 -45.15 51.39
N ARG A 312 -76.01 -44.80 50.15
CA ARG A 312 -76.57 -45.76 49.19
C ARG A 312 -75.56 -46.85 48.83
N GLN A 313 -74.32 -46.46 48.55
CA GLN A 313 -73.23 -47.38 48.24
C GLN A 313 -72.91 -48.34 49.41
N LEU A 314 -72.99 -47.85 50.66
CA LEU A 314 -72.78 -48.66 51.86
C LEU A 314 -73.99 -49.52 52.26
N LYS A 315 -75.20 -49.18 51.81
CA LYS A 315 -76.44 -49.94 52.07
C LYS A 315 -76.68 -51.08 51.07
N GLY A 316 -75.84 -51.23 50.05
CA GLY A 316 -75.95 -52.33 49.09
C GLY A 316 -77.19 -52.28 48.18
N GLU A 317 -77.81 -51.10 48.01
CA GLU A 317 -78.81 -50.86 46.96
C GLU A 317 -78.06 -50.61 45.64
N ASP A 318 -77.53 -51.70 45.04
CA ASP A 318 -77.09 -51.71 43.65
C ASP A 318 -78.33 -51.58 42.76
N THR A 319 -78.67 -50.33 42.41
CA THR A 319 -79.69 -50.03 41.41
C THR A 319 -79.03 -50.09 40.04
N SER A 320 -79.00 -51.30 39.51
CA SER A 320 -78.92 -51.60 38.08
C SER A 320 -80.23 -51.21 37.40
N GLU A 321 -80.24 -50.16 36.59
CA GLU A 321 -81.20 -49.85 35.50
C GLU A 321 -80.65 -48.59 34.80
N SER A 322 -79.94 -48.73 33.66
CA SER A 322 -80.42 -48.45 32.28
C SER A 322 -81.08 -47.06 32.16
N SER A 323 -80.73 -46.16 31.25
CA SER A 323 -80.42 -46.28 29.82
C SER A 323 -79.88 -44.90 29.38
N GLU A 324 -78.83 -44.83 28.56
CA GLU A 324 -78.86 -44.61 27.10
C GLU A 324 -79.14 -43.16 26.66
N ASP A 325 -78.61 -42.89 25.47
CA ASP A 325 -78.80 -41.74 24.58
C ASP A 325 -77.92 -40.52 24.88
N GLU A 326 -76.88 -40.26 24.08
CA GLU A 326 -76.89 -39.69 22.70
C GLU A 326 -76.24 -38.29 22.86
N ASP A 327 -75.51 -37.67 21.95
CA ASP A 327 -75.02 -37.93 20.61
C ASP A 327 -74.22 -36.65 20.23
N LEU A 328 -73.38 -36.75 19.19
CA LEU A 328 -72.77 -35.68 18.36
C LEU A 328 -71.80 -34.71 19.06
N GLY A 329 -70.57 -34.62 18.57
CA GLY A 329 -70.23 -33.79 17.39
C GLY A 329 -69.57 -32.52 17.95
N GLU A 330 -68.55 -31.89 17.40
CA GLU A 330 -67.95 -31.74 16.08
C GLU A 330 -66.48 -31.33 16.36
N ALA A 331 -65.51 -31.85 15.63
CA ALA A 331 -64.89 -31.18 14.47
C ALA A 331 -64.35 -29.77 14.76
N GLU A 332 -63.04 -29.64 14.51
CA GLU A 332 -62.32 -28.53 13.84
C GLU A 332 -60.89 -28.55 14.37
N GLU A 333 -59.88 -28.80 13.52
CA GLU A 333 -59.27 -27.77 12.66
C GLU A 333 -58.77 -26.60 13.54
N ASP A 334 -57.56 -26.09 13.45
CA ASP A 334 -56.70 -26.00 12.30
C ASP A 334 -55.32 -25.49 12.77
N ASN A 335 -54.33 -25.82 11.96
CA ASN A 335 -53.25 -24.94 11.52
C ASN A 335 -52.27 -24.23 12.48
N THR A 336 -51.03 -24.27 11.96
CA THR A 336 -50.01 -23.20 11.95
C THR A 336 -49.24 -22.95 13.26
N SER A 337 -47.92 -22.82 13.28
CA SER A 337 -46.94 -22.74 12.20
C SER A 337 -45.56 -23.04 12.76
N GLU A 338 -44.91 -23.99 12.13
CA GLU A 338 -43.48 -24.11 11.98
C GLU A 338 -42.90 -22.79 11.42
N ALA A 339 -42.06 -22.10 12.20
CA ALA A 339 -41.23 -21.00 11.70
C ALA A 339 -39.76 -21.30 11.98
N LYS A 340 -39.12 -21.81 10.93
CA LYS A 340 -37.68 -21.80 10.64
C LYS A 340 -37.08 -20.45 11.03
N ARG A 341 -35.94 -20.43 11.74
CA ARG A 341 -34.60 -20.30 11.13
C ARG A 341 -34.56 -19.26 10.01
N ALA A 342 -33.96 -18.10 10.29
CA ALA A 342 -33.01 -17.44 9.40
C ALA A 342 -32.30 -16.28 10.12
N ALA A 343 -30.98 -16.23 9.90
CA ALA A 343 -30.05 -15.10 10.01
C ALA A 343 -29.78 -14.50 11.40
#